data_AF-A0A145QEJ2-F1
#
_entry.id   AF-A0A145QEJ2-F1
#
_cell.length_a   1.000
_cell.length_b   1.000
_cell.length_c   1.000
_cell.angle_alpha   90.00
_cell.angle_beta   90.00
_cell.angle_gamma   90.00
#
_symmetry.space_group_name_H-M   'P 1'
#
loop_
_entity.id
_entity.type
_entity.pdbx_description
1 polymer ?
#
loop_
_entity_poly.entity_id
_entity_poly.type
_entity_poly.pdbx_seq_one_letter_code
_entity_poly.pdbx_strand_id
1 'polypeptide(L)' 'MQQLLKNAFLNQAQQKFPERAKNWEFQATLFATCVLTALHFYFEQNILPPIEQVQSDWREMFEIMGI' A
#
# COMPACT_ATOMS: atom_id res chain seq x y z
N MET A 1 -12.92 -5.68 0.15
CA MET A 1 -11.50 -5.72 0.52
C MET A 1 -10.86 -4.33 0.55
N GLN A 2 -11.09 -3.49 -0.46
CA GLN A 2 -10.55 -2.11 -0.50
C GLN A 2 -10.90 -1.27 0.74
N GLN A 3 -12.17 -1.21 1.15
CA GLN A 3 -12.57 -0.43 2.33
C GLN A 3 -11.91 -0.92 3.63
N LEU A 4 -11.69 -2.24 3.77
CA LEU A 4 -11.01 -2.82 4.92
C LEU A 4 -9.54 -2.38 4.98
N LEU A 5 -8.84 -2.43 3.84
CA LEU A 5 -7.44 -1.98 3.74
C LEU A 5 -7.32 -0.48 4.04
N LYS A 6 -8.25 0.33 3.52
CA LYS A 6 -8.30 1.77 3.81
C LYS A 6 -8.47 2.03 5.31
N ASN A 7 -9.46 1.42 5.94
CA ASN A 7 -9.72 1.63 7.37
C ASN A 7 -8.54 1.16 8.24
N ALA A 8 -7.92 0.02 7.91
CA ALA A 8 -6.74 -0.46 8.60
C ALA A 8 -5.56 0.52 8.48
N PHE A 9 -5.31 1.03 7.27
CA PHE A 9 -4.30 2.05 7.02
C PHE A 9 -4.56 3.31 7.84
N LEU A 10 -5.78 3.84 7.81
CA LEU A 10 -6.14 5.08 8.51
C LEU A 10 -5.93 4.94 10.02
N ASN A 11 -6.37 3.83 10.60
CA ASN A 11 -6.16 3.54 12.02
C ASN A 11 -4.67 3.52 12.38
N GLN A 12 -3.85 2.83 11.57
CA GLN A 12 -2.42 2.75 11.79
C GLN A 12 -1.71 4.11 11.60
N ALA A 13 -2.14 4.89 10.60
CA ALA A 13 -1.57 6.20 10.30
C ALA A 13 -1.84 7.21 11.42
N GLN A 14 -3.06 7.23 11.96
CA GLN A 14 -3.42 8.08 13.10
C GLN A 14 -2.63 7.72 14.37
N GLN A 15 -2.40 6.41 14.61
CA GLN A 15 -1.62 5.96 15.76
C GLN A 15 -0.12 6.29 15.62
N LYS A 16 0.45 6.12 14.43
CA LYS A 16 1.89 6.34 14.21
C LYS A 16 2.26 7.81 13.98
N PHE A 17 1.35 8.59 13.40
CA PHE A 17 1.59 9.98 13.00
C PHE A 17 0.42 10.89 13.39
N PRO A 18 0.08 10.98 14.69
CA PRO A 18 -1.13 11.68 15.16
C PRO A 18 -1.14 13.17 14.78
N GLU A 19 0.02 13.81 14.70
CA GLU A 19 0.14 15.26 14.49
C GLU A 19 0.40 15.66 13.03
N ARG A 20 0.50 14.69 12.10
CA ARG A 20 0.76 15.02 10.69
C ARG A 20 -0.53 15.44 9.99
N ALA A 21 -0.61 16.72 9.65
CA ALA A 21 -1.59 17.25 8.71
C ALA A 21 -1.29 16.73 7.29
N LYS A 22 -1.83 15.56 6.96
CA LYS A 22 -1.78 14.94 5.64
C LYS A 22 -3.18 14.48 5.24
N ASN A 23 -3.45 14.45 3.94
CA ASN A 23 -4.67 13.83 3.41
C ASN A 23 -4.55 12.30 3.49
N TRP A 24 -4.75 11.74 4.68
CA TRP A 24 -4.64 10.31 4.94
C TRP A 24 -5.66 9.48 4.16
N GLU A 25 -6.81 10.05 3.81
CA GLU A 25 -7.84 9.38 3.00
C GLU A 25 -7.35 9.10 1.57
N PHE A 26 -6.68 10.08 0.96
CA PHE A 26 -6.04 9.90 -0.33
C PHE A 26 -4.91 8.86 -0.27
N GLN A 27 -4.06 8.95 0.76
CA GLN A 27 -2.96 7.99 0.95
C GLN A 27 -3.48 6.56 1.19
N ALA A 28 -4.56 6.40 1.95
CA ALA A 28 -5.22 5.12 2.17
C ALA A 28 -5.77 4.53 0.86
N THR A 29 -6.32 5.39 0.00
CA THR A 29 -6.83 4.99 -1.31
C THR A 29 -5.69 4.51 -2.21
N LEU A 30 -4.59 5.26 -2.31
CA LEU A 30 -3.40 4.84 -3.06
C LEU A 30 -2.86 3.51 -2.53
N PHE A 31 -2.66 3.39 -1.21
CA PHE A 31 -2.18 2.17 -0.58
C PHE A 31 -3.07 0.96 -0.91
N ALA A 32 -4.39 1.10 -0.75
CA ALA A 32 -5.32 0.01 -1.03
C ALA A 32 -5.30 -0.40 -2.51
N THR A 33 -5.17 0.55 -3.43
CA THR A 33 -5.01 0.26 -4.87
C THR A 33 -3.75 -0.55 -5.12
N CYS A 34 -2.59 -0.10 -4.65
CA CYS A 34 -1.32 -0.81 -4.84
C CYS A 34 -1.38 -2.24 -4.28
N VAL A 35 -1.87 -2.41 -3.05
CA VAL A 35 -1.99 -3.73 -2.42
C VAL A 35 -2.91 -4.64 -3.24
N LEU A 36 -4.10 -4.18 -3.62
CA LEU A 36 -5.04 -5.01 -4.37
C LEU A 36 -4.53 -5.36 -5.77
N THR A 37 -3.86 -4.43 -6.45
CA THR A 37 -3.23 -4.69 -7.74
C THR A 37 -2.14 -5.76 -7.63
N ALA A 38 -1.27 -5.68 -6.61
CA ALA A 38 -0.26 -6.70 -6.38
C ALA A 38 -0.90 -8.06 -6.05
N LEU A 39 -1.85 -8.10 -5.12
CA LEU A 39 -2.54 -9.34 -4.76
C LEU A 39 -3.19 -10.00 -5.98
N HIS A 40 -3.86 -9.21 -6.82
CA HIS A 40 -4.48 -9.71 -8.04
C HIS A 40 -3.46 -10.35 -8.98
N PHE A 41 -2.34 -9.65 -9.27
CA PHE A 41 -1.27 -10.15 -10.13
C PHE A 41 -0.69 -11.50 -9.67
N TYR A 42 -0.38 -11.65 -8.38
CA TYR A 42 0.21 -12.89 -7.86
C TYR A 42 -0.82 -14.04 -7.79
N PHE A 43 -2.06 -13.73 -7.40
CA PHE A 43 -3.11 -14.75 -7.32
C PHE A 43 -3.55 -15.28 -8.68
N GLU A 44 -3.53 -14.46 -9.74
CA GLU A 44 -3.75 -14.94 -11.12
C GLU A 44 -2.72 -15.99 -11.55
N GLN A 45 -1.52 -15.93 -10.98
CA GLN A 45 -0.45 -16.90 -11.22
C GLN A 45 -0.46 -18.07 -10.23
N ASN A 46 -1.43 -18.11 -9.32
CA ASN A 46 -1.53 -19.07 -8.22
C ASN A 46 -0.28 -19.05 -7.31
N ILE A 47 0.31 -17.87 -7.13
CA ILE A 47 1.50 -17.64 -6.30
C ILE A 47 1.09 -16.84 -5.06
N LEU A 48 1.66 -17.19 -3.91
CA LEU A 48 1.52 -16.37 -2.70
C LEU A 48 2.37 -15.10 -2.86
N PRO A 49 1.79 -13.89 -2.71
CA PRO A 49 2.55 -12.65 -2.82
C PRO A 49 3.72 -12.60 -1.83
N PRO A 50 4.97 -12.44 -2.29
CA PRO A 50 6.12 -12.24 -1.41
C PRO A 50 6.10 -10.80 -0.89
N ILE A 51 5.36 -10.55 0.19
CA ILE A 51 5.04 -9.19 0.68
C ILE A 51 6.29 -8.31 0.88
N GLU A 52 7.37 -8.85 1.42
CA GLU A 52 8.62 -8.10 1.63
C GLU A 52 9.28 -7.69 0.31
N GLN A 53 9.32 -8.60 -0.67
CA GLN A 53 9.85 -8.30 -2.01
C GLN A 53 9.00 -7.25 -2.70
N VAL A 54 7.66 -7.39 -2.67
CA VAL A 54 6.74 -6.42 -3.28
C VAL A 54 6.92 -5.02 -2.69
N GLN A 55 7.16 -4.93 -1.38
CA GLN A 55 7.44 -3.65 -0.73
C GLN A 55 8.81 -3.07 -1.14
N SER A 56 9.83 -3.91 -1.32
CA SER A 56 11.13 -3.49 -1.86
C SER A 56 10.98 -2.98 -3.30
N ASP A 57 10.32 -3.75 -4.16
CA ASP A 57 10.11 -3.42 -5.56
C ASP A 57 9.37 -2.09 -5.71
N TRP A 58 8.35 -1.82 -4.88
CA TRP A 58 7.66 -0.53 -4.89
C TRP A 58 8.58 0.63 -4.55
N ARG A 59 9.51 0.44 -3.61
CA ARG A 59 10.51 1.48 -3.28
C ARG A 59 11.43 1.73 -4.47
N GLU A 60 11.96 0.67 -5.06
CA GLU A 60 12.83 0.73 -6.23
C GLU A 60 12.14 1.42 -7.42
N MET A 61 10.83 1.22 -7.61
CA MET A 61 10.05 1.93 -8.64
C MET A 61 10.07 3.45 -8.47
N PHE A 62 9.97 3.97 -7.24
CA PHE A 62 10.07 5.41 -6.98
C PHE A 62 11.51 5.92 -7.24
N GLU A 63 12.51 5.14 -6.80
CA GLU A 63 13.92 5.45 -7.05
C GLU A 63 14.25 5.52 -8.55
N ILE A 64 13.72 4.59 -9.37
CA ILE A 64 13.89 4.60 -10.84
C ILE A 64 13.34 5.90 -11.45
N MET A 65 12.21 6.38 -10.94
CA MET A 65 11.58 7.61 -11.41
C MET A 65 12.29 8.87 -10.87
N GLY A 66 13.29 8.72 -9.99
CA GLY A 66 14.06 9.82 -9.42
C GLY A 66 13.24 10.71 -8.47
N ILE A 67 12.20 10.15 -7.83
CA ILE A 67 11.27 10.85 -6.94
C ILE A 67 11.18 10.20 -5.55
#